data_AF-A0A355BXM5-F1
#
_entry.id   AF-A0A355BXM5-F1
#
_cell.length_a   1.000
_cell.length_b   1.000
_cell.length_c   1.000
_cell.angle_alpha   90.00
_cell.angle_beta   90.00
_cell.angle_gamma   90.00
#
_symmetry.space_group_name_H-M   'P 1'
#
loop_
_entity.id
_entity.type
_entity.pdbx_description
1 polymer ?
#
loop_
_entity_poly.entity_id
_entity_poly.type
_entity_poly.pdbx_seq_one_letter_code
_entity_poly.pdbx_strand_id
1 'polypeptide(L)' 'MPPAPIDLDHLSRYVFGDKALLAEVLGIFRDEAAQISARMTPAMDDDAWRLAAHKLKGAARG' A
#
# COMPACT_ATOMS: atom_id res chain seq x y z
N MET A 1 -20.42 10.34 -3.83
CA MET A 1 -19.45 9.87 -2.83
C MET A 1 -18.19 9.47 -3.59
N PRO A 2 -16.98 9.89 -3.21
CA PRO A 2 -15.77 9.41 -3.87
C PRO A 2 -15.64 7.89 -3.68
N PRO A 3 -14.91 7.20 -4.58
CA PRO A 3 -14.63 5.78 -4.42
C PRO A 3 -13.92 5.53 -3.08
N ALA A 4 -14.14 4.34 -2.51
CA ALA A 4 -13.43 3.91 -1.31
C ALA A 4 -11.90 3.91 -1.59
N PRO A 5 -11.06 4.24 -0.59
CA PRO A 5 -9.60 4.25 -0.78
C PRO A 5 -8.99 2.89 -1.12
N ILE A 6 -9.71 1.80 -0.82
CA ILE A 6 -9.31 0.41 -1.07
C ILE A 6 -10.45 -0.27 -1.85
N ASP A 7 -10.13 -0.85 -3.01
CA ASP A 7 -11.05 -1.66 -3.81
C ASP A 7 -11.03 -3.12 -3.32
N LEU A 8 -11.86 -3.42 -2.33
CA LEU A 8 -11.96 -4.77 -1.75
C LEU A 8 -12.53 -5.80 -2.74
N ASP A 9 -13.33 -5.38 -3.72
CA ASP A 9 -13.91 -6.28 -4.73
C ASP A 9 -12.84 -6.70 -5.75
N HIS A 10 -11.94 -5.79 -6.12
CA HIS A 10 -10.75 -6.13 -6.90
C HIS A 10 -9.84 -7.10 -6.15
N LEU A 11 -9.50 -6.79 -4.90
CA LEU A 11 -8.62 -7.64 -4.08
C LEU A 11 -9.20 -9.03 -3.86
N SER A 12 -10.51 -9.13 -3.60
CA SER A 12 -11.21 -10.40 -3.45
C SER A 12 -11.09 -11.28 -4.71
N ARG A 13 -11.17 -10.68 -5.92
CA ARG A 13 -10.95 -11.41 -7.18
C ARG A 13 -9.50 -11.85 -7.35
N TYR A 14 -8.54 -11.01 -6.95
CA TYR A 14 -7.11 -11.32 -7.03
C TYR A 14 -6.73 -12.54 -6.19
N VAL A 15 -7.32 -12.67 -4.99
CA VAL A 15 -7.10 -13.81 -4.08
C VAL A 15 -8.11 -14.95 -4.26
N PHE A 16 -8.86 -14.96 -5.36
CA PHE A 16 -9.89 -15.98 -5.65
C PHE A 16 -10.92 -16.19 -4.54
N GLY A 17 -11.26 -15.13 -3.79
CA GLY A 17 -12.21 -15.16 -2.68
C GLY A 17 -11.66 -15.72 -1.37
N ASP A 18 -10.37 -16.06 -1.30
CA ASP A 18 -9.73 -16.52 -0.07
C ASP A 18 -9.57 -15.37 0.93
N LYS A 19 -10.33 -15.45 2.03
CA LYS A 19 -10.34 -14.42 3.08
C LYS A 19 -9.07 -14.39 3.92
N ALA A 20 -8.41 -15.54 4.11
CA ALA A 20 -7.16 -15.61 4.87
C ALA A 20 -6.04 -14.96 4.06
N LEU A 21 -5.96 -15.27 2.77
CA LEU A 21 -5.00 -14.65 1.86
C LEU A 21 -5.27 -13.15 1.69
N LEU A 22 -6.54 -12.72 1.60
CA LEU A 22 -6.89 -11.30 1.60
C LEU A 22 -6.34 -10.56 2.83
N ALA A 23 -6.54 -11.14 4.02
CA ALA A 23 -6.08 -10.56 5.26
C ALA A 23 -4.55 -10.50 5.34
N GLU A 24 -3.86 -11.51 4.81
CA GLU A 24 -2.40 -11.53 4.70
C GLU A 24 -1.88 -10.40 3.80
N VAL A 25 -2.43 -10.27 2.58
CA VAL A 25 -2.06 -9.22 1.62
C VAL A 25 -2.27 -7.83 2.22
N LEU A 26 -3.43 -7.59 2.83
CA LEU A 26 -3.72 -6.32 3.50
C LEU A 26 -2.81 -6.06 4.71
N GLY A 27 -2.43 -7.11 5.44
CA GLY A 27 -1.49 -7.04 6.55
C GLY A 27 -0.10 -6.59 6.09
N ILE A 28 0.42 -7.23 5.04
CA ILE A 28 1.72 -6.87 4.44
C ILE A 28 1.68 -5.42 3.96
N PHE A 29 0.66 -5.04 3.19
CA PHE A 29 0.53 -3.67 2.69
C PHE A 29 0.48 -2.64 3.82
N ARG A 30 -0.29 -2.90 4.88
CA ARG A 30 -0.37 -2.01 6.05
C ARG A 30 1.01 -1.80 6.68
N ASP A 31 1.75 -2.88 6.89
CA ASP A 31 3.04 -2.82 7.58
C ASP A 31 4.09 -2.09 6.72
N GLU A 32 4.13 -2.35 5.42
CA GLU A 32 5.01 -1.63 4.49
C GLU A 32 4.64 -0.15 4.36
N ALA A 33 3.35 0.16 4.23
CA ALA A 33 2.87 1.53 4.11
C ALA A 33 3.22 2.33 5.37
N ALA A 34 3.00 1.77 6.56
CA ALA A 34 3.38 2.39 7.82
C ALA A 34 4.90 2.66 7.90
N GLN A 35 5.73 1.69 7.52
CA GLN A 35 7.19 1.84 7.52
C GLN A 35 7.68 2.91 6.53
N ILE A 36 7.13 2.94 5.32
CA ILE A 36 7.52 3.92 4.30
C ILE A 36 7.06 5.31 4.73
N SER A 37 5.80 5.46 5.13
CA SER A 37 5.26 6.75 5.56
C SER A 37 5.98 7.31 6.78
N ALA A 38 6.36 6.49 7.76
CA ALA A 38 7.12 6.94 8.93
C ALA A 38 8.52 7.48 8.58
N ARG A 39 9.10 7.02 7.47
CA ARG A 39 10.40 7.48 6.99
C ARG A 39 10.31 8.76 6.16
N MET A 40 9.16 9.03 5.54
CA MET A 40 8.94 10.19 4.69
C MET A 40 8.77 11.46 5.53
N THR A 41 9.87 12.24 5.65
CA THR A 41 9.87 13.51 6.38
C THR A 41 10.23 14.69 5.47
N PRO A 42 9.83 15.93 5.81
CA PRO A 42 10.19 17.11 5.01
C PRO A 42 11.69 17.42 4.96
N ALA A 43 12.50 16.83 5.83
CA ALA A 43 13.94 17.04 5.89
C ALA A 43 14.73 16.08 4.98
N MET A 44 14.06 15.13 4.31
CA MET A 44 14.69 14.24 3.36
C MET A 44 15.13 14.99 2.10
N ASP A 45 16.16 14.48 1.44
CA ASP A 45 16.48 14.89 0.08
C ASP A 45 15.39 14.47 -0.90
N ASP A 46 15.23 15.25 -1.98
CA ASP A 46 14.17 15.08 -2.96
C ASP A 46 14.20 13.71 -3.65
N ASP A 47 15.39 13.16 -3.89
CA ASP A 47 15.54 11.87 -4.56
C ASP A 47 15.15 10.69 -3.66
N ALA A 48 15.55 10.71 -2.39
CA ALA A 48 15.13 9.74 -1.40
C ALA A 48 13.62 9.82 -1.17
N TRP A 49 13.06 11.03 -1.12
CA TRP A 49 11.61 11.23 -0.99
C TRP A 49 10.86 10.66 -2.20
N ARG A 50 11.33 10.96 -3.42
CA ARG A 50 10.79 10.44 -4.68
C ARG A 50 10.83 8.92 -4.73
N LEU A 51 11.92 8.30 -4.29
CA LEU A 51 12.07 6.84 -4.25
C LEU A 51 11.10 6.21 -3.24
N ALA A 52 10.97 6.79 -2.04
CA ALA A 52 10.02 6.34 -1.03
C ALA A 52 8.57 6.43 -1.53
N ALA A 53 8.20 7.55 -2.15
CA ALA A 53 6.89 7.72 -2.78
C ALA A 53 6.65 6.71 -3.92
N HIS A 54 7.65 6.45 -4.75
CA HIS A 54 7.55 5.43 -5.81
C HIS A 54 7.31 4.03 -5.24
N LYS A 55 8.01 3.67 -4.15
CA LYS A 55 7.81 2.39 -3.47
C LYS A 55 6.40 2.28 -2.89
N LEU A 56 5.92 3.30 -2.19
CA LEU A 56 4.57 3.32 -1.62
C LEU A 56 3.49 3.20 -2.71
N LYS A 57 3.68 3.92 -3.82
CA LYS A 57 2.80 3.81 -5.00
C LYS A 57 2.80 2.40 -5.59
N GLY A 58 3.96 1.73 -5.61
CA GLY A 58 4.07 0.34 -6.06
C GLY A 58 3.29 -0.61 -5.16
N ALA A 59 3.49 -0.52 -3.85
CA ALA A 59 2.81 -1.36 -2.86
C ALA A 59 1.29 -1.19 -2.89
N ALA A 60 0.78 0.03 -3.12
CA ALA A 60 -0.65 0.31 -3.20
C ALA A 60 -1.36 -0.25 -4.45
N ARG A 61 -0.61 -0.79 -5.42
CA ARG A 61 -1.15 -1.33 -6.68
C ARG A 61 -0.95 -2.84 -6.83
N GLY A 62 -0.14 -3.46 -5.96
CA GLY A 62 0.02 -4.91 -5.89
C GLY A 62 -1.20 -5.54 -5.25
#